data_AF-A0A350DMA7-F1
#
_entry.id   AF-A0A350DMA7-F1
#
_cell.length_a   1.000
_cell.length_b   1.000
_cell.length_c   1.000
_cell.angle_alpha   90.00
_cell.angle_beta   90.00
_cell.angle_gamma   90.00
#
_symmetry.space_group_name_H-M   'P 1'
#
loop_
_entity.id
_entity.type
_entity.pdbx_description
1 polymer ?
#
loop_
_entity_poly.entity_id
_entity_poly.type
_entity_poly.pdbx_seq_one_letter_code
_entity_poly.pdbx_strand_id
1 'polypeptide(L)'
;HFAKGAISSVVTGKLKPNEQERWYRFNAAAAQYAIINIAPLTGTSETANVGVLHMPNGKYDGTKGGIIYQGCLPATGEYRLRIARNLMATHGKTAGYKA
;
A
#
# COMPACT_ATOMS: atom_id res chain seq x y z
N HIS A 1 -2.08 11.94 -2.99
CA HIS A 1 -1.42 13.05 -3.71
C HIS A 1 -0.47 13.72 -2.74
N PHE A 2 0.77 14.01 -3.12
CA PHE A 2 1.75 14.66 -2.24
C PHE A 2 1.45 16.15 -2.12
N ALA A 3 1.62 16.73 -0.93
CA ALA A 3 1.58 18.20 -0.80
C ALA A 3 2.73 18.83 -1.60
N LYS A 4 2.58 20.08 -2.06
CA LYS A 4 3.64 20.77 -2.81
C LYS A 4 4.93 20.80 -1.97
N GLY A 5 6.02 20.25 -2.52
CA GLY A 5 7.32 20.16 -1.84
C GLY A 5 7.48 18.98 -0.89
N ALA A 6 6.45 18.15 -0.69
CA ALA A 6 6.56 16.95 0.14
C ALA A 6 7.19 15.79 -0.63
N ILE A 7 8.07 15.05 0.04
CA ILE A 7 8.71 13.82 -0.47
C ILE A 7 8.02 12.55 0.05
N SER A 8 7.08 12.69 0.98
CA SER A 8 6.34 11.60 1.61
C SER A 8 4.87 11.99 1.80
N SER A 9 4.00 10.99 1.88
CA SER A 9 2.58 11.14 2.18
C SER A 9 2.16 9.94 3.01
N VAL A 10 1.28 10.15 3.97
CA VAL A 10 0.65 9.06 4.72
C VAL A 10 -0.82 9.01 4.37
N VAL A 11 -1.31 7.83 4.07
CA VAL A 11 -2.73 7.53 3.84
C VAL A 11 -3.20 6.59 4.93
N THR A 12 -4.32 6.94 5.56
CA THR A 12 -5.00 6.06 6.49
C THR A 12 -6.24 5.47 5.82
N GLY A 13 -6.45 4.17 5.98
CA GLY A 13 -7.60 3.49 5.40
C GLY A 13 -8.18 2.43 6.32
N LYS A 14 -9.44 2.08 6.06
CA LYS A 14 -10.14 0.96 6.69
C LYS A 14 -10.86 0.17 5.61
N LEU A 15 -10.60 -1.14 5.55
CA LEU A 15 -11.42 -2.08 4.81
C LEU A 15 -12.65 -2.39 5.65
N LYS A 16 -13.84 -2.21 5.06
CA LYS A 16 -15.12 -2.57 5.70
C LYS A 16 -15.18 -4.08 5.92
N PRO A 17 -16.10 -4.61 6.76
CA PRO A 17 -16.30 -6.04 6.84
C PRO A 17 -16.47 -6.66 5.44
N ASN A 18 -15.81 -7.80 5.20
CA ASN A 18 -15.78 -8.53 3.92
C ASN A 18 -15.16 -7.79 2.71
N GLU A 19 -14.73 -6.54 2.84
CA GLU A 19 -14.01 -5.84 1.78
C GLU A 19 -12.56 -6.35 1.69
N GLN A 20 -12.18 -6.95 0.57
CA GLN A 20 -10.91 -7.66 0.50
C GLN A 20 -9.70 -6.75 0.28
N GLU A 21 -9.90 -5.65 -0.44
CA GLU A 21 -8.80 -4.81 -0.90
C GLU A 21 -9.21 -3.38 -1.21
N ARG A 22 -8.21 -2.50 -1.26
CA ARG A 22 -8.30 -1.11 -1.70
C ARG A 22 -7.14 -0.82 -2.64
N TRP A 23 -7.42 -0.04 -3.68
CA TRP A 23 -6.42 0.38 -4.65
C TRP A 23 -6.09 1.86 -4.50
N TYR A 24 -4.80 2.16 -4.59
CA TYR A 24 -4.24 3.51 -4.65
C TYR A 24 -3.41 3.65 -5.91
N ARG A 25 -3.31 4.88 -6.43
CA ARG A 25 -2.52 5.21 -7.60
C ARG A 25 -1.63 6.41 -7.35
N PHE A 26 -0.44 6.39 -7.92
CA PHE A 26 0.47 7.53 -7.95
C PHE A 26 1.34 7.48 -9.19
N ASN A 27 1.73 8.65 -9.70
CA ASN A 27 2.70 8.75 -10.79
C ASN A 27 4.08 8.94 -10.21
N ALA A 28 5.07 8.28 -10.80
CA ALA A 28 6.47 8.44 -10.45
C ALA A 28 7.36 8.28 -11.68
N ALA A 29 8.57 8.80 -11.60
CA ALA A 29 9.59 8.66 -12.63
C ALA A 29 10.52 7.47 -12.33
N ALA A 30 11.09 6.90 -13.39
CA ALA A 30 12.13 5.89 -13.27
C ALA A 30 13.32 6.42 -12.44
N ALA A 31 14.00 5.50 -11.76
CA ALA A 31 15.13 5.74 -10.86
C ALA A 31 14.85 6.57 -9.59
N GLN A 32 13.61 7.03 -9.36
CA GLN A 32 13.24 7.59 -8.06
C GLN A 32 13.29 6.51 -6.98
N TYR A 33 13.91 6.84 -5.84
CA TYR A 33 13.91 5.94 -4.68
C TYR A 33 12.59 6.05 -3.93
N ALA A 34 11.92 4.93 -3.70
CA ALA A 34 10.66 4.87 -2.98
C ALA A 34 10.73 3.88 -1.81
N ILE A 35 10.08 4.25 -0.71
CA ILE A 35 9.79 3.38 0.42
C ILE A 35 8.28 3.38 0.62
N ILE A 36 7.68 2.20 0.59
CA ILE A 36 6.25 2.00 0.87
C ILE A 36 6.17 1.05 2.05
N ASN A 37 5.51 1.47 3.13
CA ASN A 37 5.41 0.70 4.36
C ASN A 37 3.96 0.70 4.85
N ILE A 38 3.43 -0.47 5.20
CA ILE A 38 2.09 -0.61 5.77
C ILE A 38 2.20 -0.91 7.27
N ALA A 39 1.56 -0.08 8.07
CA ALA A 39 1.48 -0.22 9.52
C ALA A 39 0.03 -0.41 10.00
N PRO A 40 -0.20 -1.07 11.15
CA PRO A 40 -1.51 -1.15 11.78
C PRO A 40 -2.10 0.23 12.09
N LEU A 41 -3.43 0.34 11.97
CA LEU A 41 -4.17 1.51 12.46
C LEU A 41 -4.73 1.20 13.84
N THR A 42 -4.35 1.99 14.84
CA THR A 42 -4.89 1.89 16.20
C THR A 42 -6.41 2.06 16.22
N GLY A 43 -7.11 1.24 17.00
CA GLY A 43 -8.57 1.31 17.14
C GLY A 43 -9.36 0.56 16.06
N THR A 44 -8.73 -0.30 15.26
CA THR A 44 -9.44 -1.27 14.40
C THR A 44 -9.29 -2.70 14.92
N SER A 45 -10.30 -3.53 14.71
CA SER A 45 -10.30 -4.93 15.17
C SER A 45 -9.25 -5.80 14.48
N GLU A 46 -8.88 -5.46 13.23
CA GLU A 46 -7.94 -6.20 12.40
C GLU A 46 -6.98 -5.24 11.68
N THR A 47 -5.93 -5.79 11.05
CA THR A 47 -4.98 -5.04 10.23
C THR A 47 -5.02 -5.51 8.78
N ALA A 48 -5.13 -4.58 7.83
CA ALA A 48 -4.91 -4.88 6.41
C ALA A 48 -3.41 -4.80 6.12
N ASN A 49 -2.71 -5.92 6.23
CA ASN A 49 -1.26 -5.98 6.20
C ASN A 49 -0.69 -6.53 4.89
N VAL A 50 -1.48 -6.72 3.83
CA VAL A 50 -0.93 -7.18 2.54
C VAL A 50 -0.79 -5.99 1.61
N GLY A 51 0.41 -5.75 1.11
CA GLY A 51 0.68 -4.71 0.11
C GLY A 51 1.24 -5.33 -1.16
N VAL A 52 0.74 -4.90 -2.32
CA VAL A 52 1.29 -5.25 -3.64
C VAL A 52 1.36 -4.01 -4.51
N LEU A 53 2.58 -3.63 -4.93
CA LEU A 53 2.84 -2.56 -5.87
C LEU A 53 2.86 -3.13 -7.29
N HIS A 54 1.90 -2.72 -8.12
CA HIS A 54 1.90 -2.97 -9.55
C HIS A 54 2.57 -1.79 -10.27
N MET A 55 3.60 -2.11 -11.07
CA MET A 55 4.45 -1.15 -11.75
C MET A 55 3.99 -0.92 -13.20
N PRO A 56 4.31 0.24 -13.81
CA PRO A 56 3.92 0.56 -15.19
C PRO A 56 4.42 -0.46 -16.23
N ASN A 57 5.56 -1.11 -15.97
CA ASN A 57 6.17 -2.10 -16.86
C ASN A 57 5.59 -3.53 -16.71
N GLY A 58 4.49 -3.69 -15.97
CA GLY A 58 3.83 -4.98 -15.75
C GLY A 58 4.44 -5.83 -14.64
N LYS A 59 5.56 -5.41 -14.03
CA LYS A 59 6.10 -6.08 -12.83
C LYS A 59 5.25 -5.76 -11.61
N TYR A 60 5.30 -6.63 -10.63
CA TYR A 60 4.71 -6.40 -9.32
C TYR A 60 5.66 -6.85 -8.22
N ASP A 61 5.57 -6.19 -7.07
CA ASP A 61 6.32 -6.51 -5.87
C ASP A 61 5.39 -6.38 -4.66
N GLY A 62 5.59 -7.14 -3.61
CA GLY A 62 4.72 -7.09 -2.45
C GLY A 62 5.06 -8.09 -1.36
N THR A 63 4.64 -7.77 -0.15
CA THR A 63 4.83 -8.62 1.03
C THR A 63 3.68 -8.46 2.01
N LYS A 64 3.73 -9.26 3.08
CA LYS A 64 2.84 -9.15 4.24
C LYS A 64 3.56 -8.37 5.35
N GLY A 65 2.98 -7.24 5.72
CA GLY A 65 3.39 -6.38 6.83
C GLY A 65 4.65 -5.58 6.53
N GLY A 66 4.78 -4.44 7.20
CA GLY A 66 6.00 -3.63 7.12
C GLY A 66 6.26 -3.09 5.72
N ILE A 67 7.51 -3.17 5.30
CA ILE A 67 8.01 -2.55 4.07
C ILE A 67 7.54 -3.36 2.86
N ILE A 68 6.62 -2.78 2.10
CA ILE A 68 6.04 -3.35 0.87
C ILE A 68 6.99 -3.21 -0.31
N TYR A 69 7.71 -2.11 -0.38
CA TYR A 69 8.67 -1.84 -1.43
C TYR A 69 9.74 -0.90 -0.89
N GLN A 70 11.00 -1.18 -1.21
CA GLN A 70 12.12 -0.30 -0.92
C GLN A 70 13.15 -0.41 -2.05
N GLY A 71 13.30 0.66 -2.83
CA GLY A 71 14.26 0.67 -3.93
C GLY A 71 14.01 1.72 -4.99
N CYS A 72 14.81 1.68 -6.05
CA CYS A 72 14.66 2.53 -7.22
C CYS A 72 13.54 2.02 -8.13
N LEU A 73 12.57 2.88 -8.40
CA LEU A 73 11.45 2.59 -9.28
C LEU A 73 11.92 2.31 -10.72
N PRO A 74 11.52 1.17 -11.33
CA PRO A 74 12.12 0.74 -12.60
C PRO A 74 11.54 1.43 -13.84
N ALA A 75 10.44 2.18 -13.72
CA ALA A 75 9.75 2.77 -14.86
C ALA A 75 9.11 4.12 -14.52
N THR A 76 8.96 4.98 -15.52
CA THR A 76 8.12 6.18 -15.41
C THR A 76 6.67 5.81 -15.75
N GLY A 77 5.71 6.27 -14.94
CA GLY A 77 4.28 6.09 -15.21
C GLY A 77 3.42 5.94 -13.96
N GLU A 78 2.22 5.40 -14.14
CA GLU A 78 1.28 5.15 -13.06
C GLU A 78 1.60 3.82 -12.33
N TYR A 79 1.87 3.95 -11.04
CA TYR A 79 1.99 2.83 -10.11
C TYR A 79 0.65 2.63 -9.40
N ARG A 80 0.30 1.37 -9.15
CA ARG A 80 -0.93 1.00 -8.44
C ARG A 80 -0.59 0.17 -7.20
N LEU A 81 -0.89 0.70 -6.02
CA LEU A 81 -0.70 -0.01 -4.74
C LEU A 81 -2.01 -0.65 -4.31
N ARG A 82 -2.01 -1.98 -4.20
CA ARG A 82 -3.10 -2.77 -3.65
C ARG A 82 -2.83 -3.03 -2.17
N ILE A 83 -3.75 -2.62 -1.32
CA ILE A 83 -3.74 -2.93 0.12
C ILE A 83 -4.87 -3.90 0.41
N ALA A 84 -4.55 -5.07 0.92
CA ALA A 84 -5.51 -6.14 1.16
C ALA A 84 -5.41 -6.71 2.59
N ARG A 85 -6.48 -7.39 3.00
CA ARG A 85 -6.45 -8.20 4.23
C ARG A 85 -5.74 -9.52 3.99
N ASN A 86 -5.04 -10.04 5.00
CA ASN A 86 -4.54 -11.40 4.98
C ASN A 86 -5.67 -12.37 5.35
N LEU A 87 -6.23 -13.07 4.35
CA LEU A 87 -7.36 -13.99 4.53
C LEU A 87 -7.11 -15.09 5.57
N MET A 88 -5.85 -15.48 5.81
CA MET A 88 -5.50 -16.49 6.81
C MET A 88 -5.36 -15.91 8.23
N ALA A 89 -5.35 -14.59 8.39
CA ALA A 89 -5.14 -13.89 9.67
C ALA A 89 -6.27 -12.91 10.03
N THR A 90 -7.37 -12.91 9.27
CA THR A 90 -8.51 -12.00 9.48
C THR A 90 -9.82 -12.75 9.46
N HIS A 91 -10.76 -12.35 10.33
CA HIS A 91 -12.09 -12.92 10.49
C HIS A 91 -13.16 -12.10 9.75
N GLY A 92 -12.77 -11.32 8.76
CA GLY A 92 -13.71 -10.50 7.99
C GLY A 92 -14.19 -9.23 8.70
N LYS A 93 -13.59 -8.83 9.84
CA LYS A 93 -13.96 -7.59 10.54
C LYS A 93 -13.33 -6.36 9.88
N THR A 94 -13.53 -5.19 10.47
CA THR A 94 -12.91 -3.95 9.98
C THR A 94 -11.39 -4.01 10.16
N ALA A 95 -10.67 -3.93 9.04
CA ALA A 95 -9.22 -3.99 9.01
C ALA A 95 -8.63 -2.61 8.67
N GLY A 96 -7.86 -2.04 9.59
CA GLY A 96 -7.27 -0.72 9.43
C GLY A 96 -5.81 -0.76 9.01
N TYR A 97 -5.34 0.31 8.36
CA TYR A 97 -3.95 0.47 7.96
C TYR A 97 -3.55 1.95 7.84
N LYS A 98 -2.23 2.18 7.92
CA LYS A 98 -1.53 3.41 7.54
C LYS A 98 -0.47 3.03 6.51
N ALA A 99 -0.39 3.75 5.40
CA ALA A 99 0.52 3.49 4.29
C ALA A 99 1.17 4.77 3.77
#